data_AF-A0A949GDQ6-F1
#
_entry.id   AF-A0A949GDQ6-F1
#
_cell.length_a   1.000
_cell.length_b   1.000
_cell.length_c   1.000
_cell.angle_alpha   90.00
_cell.angle_beta   90.00
_cell.angle_gamma   90.00
#
_symmetry.space_group_name_H-M   'P 1'
#
loop_
_entity.id
_entity.type
_entity.pdbx_description
1 polymer ?
#
loop_
_entity_poly.entity_id
_entity_poly.type
_entity_poly.pdbx_seq_one_letter_code
_entity_poly.pdbx_strand_id
1 'polypeptide(L)' 'MTISIRPLKVEDKNRWLELWHGYLTFYETTLSDSQTELTWNRLMDPNYGIHGLVAEKDGAVVGITHFMFR' A
#
# COMPACT_ATOMS: atom_id res chain seq x y z
N MET A 1 17.42 -3.98 -15.80
CA MET A 1 16.17 -4.17 -15.03
C MET A 1 16.40 -3.56 -13.66
N THR A 2 15.79 -2.41 -13.40
CA THR A 2 16.03 -1.66 -12.17
C THR A 2 14.70 -1.52 -11.44
N ILE A 3 14.68 -1.85 -10.16
CA ILE A 3 13.54 -1.58 -9.29
C ILE A 3 13.80 -0.22 -8.65
N SER A 4 12.81 0.67 -8.71
CA SER A 4 12.84 1.94 -7.97
C SER A 4 11.89 1.86 -6.78
N ILE A 5 12.28 2.49 -5.68
CA ILE A 5 11.42 2.66 -4.50
C ILE A 5 10.96 4.11 -4.48
N ARG A 6 9.65 4.32 -4.37
CA ARG A 6 9.06 5.66 -4.30
C ARG A 6 7.89 5.71 -3.32
N PRO A 7 7.47 6.91 -2.86
CA PRO A 7 6.24 7.07 -2.11
C PRO A 7 5.03 6.49 -2.87
N LEU A 8 4.12 5.89 -2.10
CA LEU A 8 2.79 5.50 -2.57
C LEU A 8 2.01 6.77 -2.97
N LYS A 9 1.31 6.73 -4.10
CA LYS A 9 0.51 7.84 -4.61
C LYS A 9 -0.95 7.43 -4.75
N VAL A 10 -1.83 8.42 -4.93
CA VAL A 10 -3.27 8.19 -5.09
C VAL A 10 -3.55 7.31 -6.31
N GLU A 11 -2.79 7.50 -7.40
CA GLU A 11 -2.92 6.70 -8.63
C GLU A 11 -2.65 5.21 -8.41
N ASP A 12 -1.90 4.83 -7.38
CA ASP A 12 -1.53 3.46 -7.11
C ASP A 12 -2.69 2.66 -6.46
N LYS A 13 -3.83 3.29 -6.11
CA LYS A 13 -4.90 2.67 -5.30
C LYS A 13 -5.31 1.28 -5.77
N ASN A 14 -5.63 1.15 -7.06
CA ASN A 14 -6.11 -0.13 -7.59
C ASN A 14 -5.05 -1.22 -7.45
N ARG A 15 -3.80 -0.88 -7.76
CA ARG A 15 -2.69 -1.83 -7.67
C ARG A 15 -2.32 -2.14 -6.21
N TRP A 16 -2.43 -1.14 -5.33
CA TRP A 16 -2.27 -1.30 -3.90
C TRP A 16 -3.33 -2.24 -3.32
N LEU A 17 -4.60 -2.11 -3.73
CA LEU A 17 -5.69 -3.00 -3.29
C LEU A 17 -5.41 -4.46 -3.64
N GLU A 18 -4.97 -4.74 -4.87
CA GLU A 18 -4.59 -6.10 -5.27
C GLU A 18 -3.48 -6.68 -4.39
N LEU A 19 -2.41 -5.92 -4.15
CA LEU A 19 -1.29 -6.34 -3.31
C LEU A 19 -1.68 -6.46 -1.84
N TRP A 20 -2.52 -5.56 -1.35
CA TRP A 20 -3.05 -5.56 0.01
C TRP A 20 -3.93 -6.79 0.27
N HIS A 21 -4.83 -7.13 -0.64
CA HIS A 21 -5.63 -8.35 -0.54
C HIS A 21 -4.76 -9.61 -0.62
N GLY A 22 -3.71 -9.61 -1.43
CA GLY A 22 -2.72 -10.69 -1.45
C GLY A 22 -2.01 -10.86 -0.11
N TYR A 23 -1.60 -9.75 0.51
CA TYR A 23 -1.02 -9.72 1.86
C TYR A 23 -1.99 -10.27 2.92
N LEU A 24 -3.25 -9.81 2.91
CA LEU A 24 -4.27 -10.29 3.84
C LEU A 24 -4.57 -11.78 3.66
N THR A 25 -4.66 -12.25 2.42
CA THR A 25 -4.85 -13.68 2.08
C THR A 25 -3.69 -14.52 2.61
N PHE A 26 -2.44 -14.07 2.41
CA PHE A 26 -1.25 -14.77 2.92
C PHE A 26 -1.26 -14.90 4.44
N TYR A 27 -1.75 -13.88 5.15
CA TYR A 27 -1.91 -13.89 6.61
C TYR A 27 -3.26 -14.44 7.08
N GLU A 28 -4.03 -15.09 6.20
CA GLU A 28 -5.34 -15.68 6.51
C GLU A 28 -6.30 -14.70 7.23
N THR A 29 -6.20 -13.42 6.87
CA THR A 29 -6.92 -12.32 7.51
C THR A 29 -7.98 -11.77 6.59
N THR A 30 -9.18 -11.53 7.12
CA THR A 30 -10.28 -10.87 6.40
C THR A 30 -10.58 -9.53 7.03
N LEU A 31 -10.57 -8.47 6.22
CA LEU A 31 -11.01 -7.13 6.60
C LEU A 31 -12.25 -6.75 5.79
N SER A 32 -13.12 -5.92 6.37
CA SER A 32 -14.20 -5.31 5.60
C SER A 32 -13.65 -4.29 4.60
N ASP A 33 -14.43 -4.00 3.57
CA ASP A 33 -14.10 -2.93 2.61
C ASP A 33 -13.87 -1.60 3.33
N SER A 34 -14.65 -1.30 4.36
CA SER A 34 -14.50 -0.08 5.17
C SER A 34 -13.18 -0.02 5.95
N GLN A 35 -12.66 -1.16 6.43
CA GLN A 35 -11.36 -1.21 7.09
C GLN A 35 -10.20 -1.04 6.10
N THR A 36 -10.34 -1.61 4.91
CA THR A 36 -9.37 -1.42 3.81
C THR A 36 -9.35 0.04 3.36
N GLU A 37 -10.51 0.65 3.14
CA GLU A 37 -10.63 2.08 2.81
C GLU A 37 -10.10 2.99 3.92
N LEU A 38 -10.34 2.66 5.19
CA LEU A 38 -9.76 3.38 6.30
C LEU A 38 -8.22 3.33 6.29
N THR A 39 -7.64 2.17 6.00
CA THR A 39 -6.19 2.01 5.87
C THR A 39 -5.63 2.86 4.74
N TRP A 40 -6.30 2.85 3.59
CA TRP A 40 -5.95 3.70 2.45
C TRP A 40 -5.97 5.18 2.82
N ASN A 41 -7.07 5.66 3.42
CA ASN A 41 -7.23 7.06 3.78
C ASN A 41 -6.14 7.53 4.75
N ARG A 42 -5.75 6.68 5.71
CA ARG A 42 -4.65 6.96 6.65
C ARG A 42 -3.30 7.05 5.95
N LEU A 43 -3.03 6.21 4.97
CA LEU A 43 -1.79 6.27 4.16
C LEU A 43 -1.72 7.53 3.29
N MET A 44 -2.87 8.08 2.90
CA MET A 44 -2.96 9.31 2.12
C MET A 44 -3.00 10.58 2.97
N ASP A 45 -3.24 10.46 4.28
CA ASP A 45 -3.21 11.60 5.21
C ASP A 45 -1.80 11.81 5.77
N PRO A 46 -1.08 12.88 5.37
CA PRO A 46 0.27 13.14 5.86
C PRO A 46 0.34 13.40 7.36
N ASN A 47 -0.78 13.72 8.03
CA ASN A 47 -0.84 13.98 9.46
C ASN A 47 -1.12 12.73 10.30
N TYR A 48 -1.50 11.60 9.68
CA TYR A 48 -1.84 10.39 10.43
C TYR A 48 -0.60 9.67 10.98
N GLY A 49 0.56 9.86 10.34
CA GLY A 49 1.83 9.26 10.78
C GLY A 49 2.06 7.81 10.33
N ILE A 50 1.25 7.30 9.39
CA ILE A 50 1.54 6.07 8.64
C ILE A 50 1.95 6.43 7.22
N HIS A 51 2.94 5.73 6.69
CA HIS A 51 3.53 6.00 5.38
C HIS A 51 3.52 4.74 4.51
N GLY A 52 3.40 4.95 3.20
CA GLY A 52 3.44 3.90 2.18
C GLY A 52 4.60 4.09 1.21
N LEU A 53 5.34 3.02 0.92
CA LEU A 53 6.25 2.95 -0.23
C LEU A 53 5.77 1.88 -1.21
N VAL A 54 6.14 2.06 -2.46
CA VAL A 54 5.99 1.06 -3.51
C VAL A 54 7.33 0.72 -4.14
N ALA A 55 7.48 -0.55 -4.52
CA ALA A 55 8.52 -0.98 -5.44
C ALA A 55 7.94 -0.97 -6.86
N GLU A 56 8.54 -0.20 -7.75
CA GLU A 56 8.15 -0.10 -9.16
C GLU A 56 9.19 -0.77 -10.05
N LYS A 57 8.71 -1.60 -10.97
CA LYS A 57 9.51 -2.27 -11.99
C LYS A 57 8.81 -2.10 -13.33
N ASP A 58 9.53 -1.52 -14.30
CA ASP A 58 9.04 -1.35 -15.67
C ASP A 58 7.66 -0.64 -15.74
N GLY A 59 7.46 0.37 -14.87
CA GLY A 59 6.20 1.13 -14.76
C GLY A 59 5.07 0.45 -13.97
N ALA A 60 5.30 -0.77 -13.47
CA ALA A 60 4.33 -1.50 -12.66
C ALA A 60 4.74 -1.56 -11.19
N VAL A 61 3.80 -1.27 -10.30
CA VAL A 61 4.00 -1.50 -8.86
C VAL A 61 3.97 -3.02 -8.59
N VAL A 62 5.06 -3.54 -8.05
CA VAL A 62 5.28 -4.97 -7.77
C VAL A 62 5.35 -5.30 -6.29
N GLY A 63 5.42 -4.29 -5.42
CA GLY A 63 5.45 -4.49 -3.98
C GLY A 63 5.00 -3.23 -3.23
N ILE A 64 4.54 -3.43 -2.00
CA ILE A 64 4.09 -2.38 -1.08
C ILE A 64 4.77 -2.54 0.28
N THR A 65 4.93 -1.44 1.01
CA THR A 65 5.37 -1.45 2.41
C THR A 65 4.64 -0.35 3.16
N HIS A 66 4.17 -0.67 4.37
CA HIS A 66 3.58 0.28 5.30
C HIS A 66 4.48 0.41 6.52
N PHE A 67 4.76 1.65 6.94
CA PHE A 67 5.64 1.91 8.07
C PHE A 67 5.21 3.18 8.81
N MET A 68 5.67 3.32 10.04
CA MET A 68 5.45 4.49 10.88
C MET A 68 6.73 4.79 11.67
N PHE A 69 7.01 6.06 11.92
CA PHE A 69 8.08 6.45 12.82
C PHE A 69 7.52 6.48 14.25
N ARG A 70 8.25 5.87 15.19
CA ARG A 70 7.97 5.96 16.63
C ARG A 70 8.95 6.90 17.29
#